data_AF-A0A956A787-F1
#
_entry.id   AF-A0A956A787-F1
#
_cell.length_a   1.000
_cell.length_b   1.000
_cell.length_c   1.000
_cell.angle_alpha   90.00
_cell.angle_beta   90.00
_cell.angle_gamma   90.00
#
_symmetry.space_group_name_H-M   'P 1'
#
loop_
_entity.id
_entity.type
_entity.pdbx_description
1 polymer ?
#
loop_
_entity_poly.entity_id
_entity_poly.type
_entity_poly.pdbx_seq_one_letter_code
_entity_poly.pdbx_strand_id
1 'polypeptide(L)'
;MKPGEIEVRVHGAGVVNGDAVKIDEATEGLCSVCGGEADAVASLSPGTFACADCLRARLDAVSVARWRLKANPQGGLPWGKLTS
;
A
#
# COMPACT_ATOMS: atom_id res chain seq x y z
N MET A 1 11.09 -12.37 -6.11
CA MET A 1 9.75 -12.30 -5.49
C MET A 1 8.77 -13.01 -6.41
N LYS A 2 8.20 -14.13 -5.96
CA LYS A 2 7.00 -14.68 -6.61
C LYS A 2 5.83 -13.75 -6.29
N PRO A 3 4.86 -13.56 -7.20
CA PRO A 3 3.64 -12.82 -6.88
C PRO A 3 2.93 -13.51 -5.70
N GLY A 4 2.81 -12.80 -4.57
CA GLY A 4 2.16 -13.29 -3.35
C GLY A 4 3.06 -13.43 -2.12
N GLU A 5 4.38 -13.46 -2.29
CA GLU A 5 5.32 -13.50 -1.16
C GLU A 5 5.70 -12.07 -0.75
N ILE A 6 5.16 -11.61 0.39
CA ILE A 6 5.46 -10.29 0.95
C ILE A 6 6.46 -10.48 2.08
N GLU A 7 7.65 -9.90 1.92
CA GLU A 7 8.59 -9.71 3.02
C GLU A 7 8.08 -8.59 3.94
N VAL A 8 8.05 -8.85 5.25
CA VAL A 8 7.76 -7.90 6.32
C VAL A 8 8.96 -7.87 7.25
N ARG A 9 9.49 -6.68 7.52
CA ARG A 9 10.56 -6.44 8.49
C ARG A 9 9.94 -5.83 9.73
N VAL A 10 10.26 -6.39 10.89
CA VAL A 10 9.86 -5.87 12.19
C VAL A 10 11.11 -5.37 12.88
N HIS A 11 11.14 -4.07 13.19
CA HIS A 11 12.28 -3.41 13.79
C HIS A 11 12.64 -4.08 15.11
N GLY A 12 13.91 -4.43 15.30
CA GLY A 12 14.38 -5.06 16.52
C GLY A 12 13.95 -6.53 16.71
N ALA A 13 13.26 -7.15 15.74
CA ALA A 13 12.75 -8.52 15.89
C ALA A 13 13.15 -9.46 14.74
N GLY A 14 13.06 -9.01 13.49
CA GLY A 14 13.44 -9.87 12.35
C GLY A 14 12.60 -9.66 11.10
N VAL A 15 12.60 -10.68 10.26
CA VAL A 15 11.98 -10.68 8.93
C VAL A 15 11.04 -11.87 8.79
N VAL A 16 9.86 -11.62 8.25
CA VAL A 16 8.89 -12.64 7.82
C VAL A 16 8.79 -12.56 6.31
N ASN A 17 8.87 -13.68 5.60
CA ASN A 17 8.67 -13.74 4.16
C ASN A 17 7.76 -14.93 3.83
N GLY A 18 6.48 -14.63 3.54
CA GLY A 18 5.46 -15.67 3.50
C GLY A 18 5.38 -16.42 4.83
N ASP A 19 5.59 -17.74 4.81
CA ASP A 19 5.62 -18.59 6.01
C ASP A 19 6.99 -18.67 6.67
N ALA A 20 8.05 -18.15 6.03
CA ALA A 20 9.40 -18.20 6.56
C ALA A 20 9.63 -17.07 7.57
N VAL A 21 10.09 -17.41 8.77
CA VAL A 21 10.45 -16.46 9.82
C VAL A 21 11.95 -16.53 10.08
N LYS A 22 12.61 -15.38 10.05
CA LYS A 22 14.01 -15.21 10.42
C LYS A 22 14.10 -14.16 11.53
N ILE A 23 14.51 -14.58 12.71
CA ILE A 23 14.77 -13.66 13.84
C ILE A 23 16.11 -12.96 13.60
N ASP A 24 16.10 -11.63 13.72
CA ASP A 24 17.26 -10.78 13.54
C ASP A 24 17.00 -9.43 14.22
N GLU A 25 17.54 -9.25 15.42
CA GLU A 25 17.35 -8.04 16.24
C GLU A 25 18.02 -6.81 15.63
N ALA A 26 18.93 -6.98 14.65
CA ALA A 26 19.52 -5.87 13.91
C ALA A 26 18.62 -5.39 12.76
N THR A 27 17.42 -5.96 12.60
CA THR A 27 16.51 -5.58 11.52
C THR A 27 16.02 -4.14 11.69
N GLU A 28 16.20 -3.34 10.64
CA GLU A 28 15.72 -1.97 10.55
C GLU A 28 14.33 -1.88 9.90
N GLY A 29 13.47 -1.04 10.46
CA GLY A 29 12.13 -0.75 9.95
C GLY A 29 12.07 0.55 9.14
N LEU A 30 12.96 0.74 8.16
CA LEU A 30 12.99 1.98 7.37
C LEU A 30 11.95 1.98 6.24
N CYS A 31 11.10 3.00 6.22
CA CYS A 31 10.13 3.19 5.14
C CYS A 31 10.77 3.97 3.97
N SER A 32 10.91 3.34 2.81
CA SER A 32 11.44 3.97 1.59
C SER A 32 10.53 5.06 1.01
N VAL A 33 9.29 5.18 1.49
CA VAL A 33 8.32 6.15 0.98
C VAL A 33 8.40 7.48 1.72
N CYS A 34 8.24 7.44 3.05
CA CYS A 34 8.24 8.65 3.87
C CYS A 34 9.63 8.96 4.44
N GLY A 35 10.58 8.02 4.34
CA GLY A 35 11.92 8.13 4.93
C GLY A 35 11.96 7.94 6.44
N GLY A 36 10.82 7.66 7.08
CA GLY A 36 10.74 7.47 8.53
C GLY A 36 11.03 6.02 8.95
N GLU A 37 11.48 5.88 10.19
CA GLU A 37 11.53 4.60 10.89
C GLU A 37 10.12 4.21 11.37
N ALA A 38 9.81 2.91 11.35
CA ALA A 38 8.55 2.35 11.80
C ALA A 38 8.77 0.98 12.45
N ASP A 39 7.86 0.58 13.33
CA ASP A 39 7.91 -0.73 14.01
C ASP A 39 7.91 -1.89 13.01
N ALA A 40 7.20 -1.73 11.89
CA ALA A 40 7.19 -2.71 10.82
C ALA A 40 7.04 -2.06 9.44
N VAL A 41 7.69 -2.67 8.45
CA VAL A 41 7.62 -2.27 7.04
C VAL A 41 7.44 -3.49 6.15
N ALA A 42 6.61 -3.38 5.12
CA ALA A 42 6.37 -4.45 4.15
C ALA A 42 6.99 -4.12 2.78
N SER A 43 7.47 -5.14 2.09
CA SER A 43 8.07 -5.02 0.76
C SER A 43 7.04 -4.58 -0.29
N LEU A 44 7.43 -3.58 -1.07
CA LEU A 44 6.71 -3.15 -2.28
C LEU A 44 7.33 -3.76 -3.54
N SER A 45 8.66 -3.87 -3.53
CA SER A 45 9.50 -4.42 -4.57
C SER A 45 10.81 -4.87 -3.91
N PRO A 46 11.68 -5.61 -4.61
CA PRO A 46 12.97 -5.99 -4.06
C PRO A 46 13.73 -4.76 -3.52
N GLY A 47 14.03 -4.77 -2.22
CA GLY A 47 14.77 -3.70 -1.54
C GLY A 47 13.98 -2.44 -1.20
N THR A 48 12.68 -2.34 -1.55
CA THR A 48 11.85 -1.18 -1.23
C THR A 48 10.77 -1.58 -0.23
N PHE A 49 10.65 -0.82 0.86
CA PHE A 49 9.72 -1.12 1.95
C PHE A 49 8.81 0.07 2.27
N ALA A 50 7.61 -0.20 2.75
CA ALA A 50 6.67 0.82 3.18
C ALA A 50 6.05 0.47 4.54
N CYS A 51 5.93 1.48 5.41
CA CYS A 51 5.17 1.37 6.65
C CYS A 51 3.66 1.26 6.37
N ALA A 52 2.92 0.82 7.39
CA ALA A 52 1.47 0.63 7.32
C ALA A 52 0.72 1.89 6.84
N ASP A 53 1.10 3.08 7.34
CA ASP A 53 0.45 4.34 6.96
C ASP A 53 0.63 4.67 5.47
N CYS A 54 1.85 4.49 4.96
CA CYS A 54 2.17 4.71 3.55
C CYS A 54 1.44 3.72 2.64
N LEU A 55 1.24 2.47 3.08
CA LEU A 55 0.46 1.47 2.36
C LEU A 55 -1.02 1.83 2.36
N ARG A 56 -1.56 2.23 3.52
CA ARG A 56 -2.96 2.62 3.67
C ARG A 56 -3.30 3.84 2.81
N ALA A 57 -2.48 4.87 2.83
CA ALA A 57 -2.68 6.07 2.01
C ALA A 57 -2.74 5.76 0.50
N ARG A 58 -1.96 4.78 0.03
CA ARG A 58 -2.02 4.32 -1.37
C ARG A 58 -3.33 3.59 -1.69
N LEU A 59 -3.77 2.70 -0.80
CA LEU A 59 -5.05 2.00 -0.97
C LEU A 59 -6.24 2.97 -0.97
N ASP A 60 -6.20 4.00 -0.12
CA ASP A 60 -7.20 5.06 -0.10
C ASP A 60 -7.17 5.86 -1.42
N ALA A 61 -6.00 6.24 -1.91
CA ALA A 61 -5.85 6.92 -3.19
C ALA A 61 -6.41 6.10 -4.37
N VAL A 62 -6.19 4.77 -4.39
CA VAL A 62 -6.79 3.85 -5.38
C VAL A 62 -8.31 3.85 -5.30
N SER A 63 -8.86 3.83 -4.09
CA SER A 63 -10.31 3.87 -3.87
C SER A 63 -10.92 5.18 -4.37
N VAL A 64 -10.29 6.31 -4.06
CA VAL A 64 -10.69 7.64 -4.56
C VAL A 64 -10.59 7.70 -6.08
N ALA A 65 -9.51 7.20 -6.68
CA ALA A 65 -9.34 7.20 -8.14
C ALA A 65 -10.44 6.38 -8.84
N ARG A 66 -10.74 5.19 -8.32
CA ARG A 66 -11.84 4.35 -8.84
C ARG A 66 -13.18 5.06 -8.75
N TRP A 67 -13.48 5.69 -7.61
CA TRP A 67 -14.72 6.44 -7.45
C TRP A 67 -14.81 7.61 -8.44
N ARG A 68 -13.77 8.45 -8.53
CA ARG A 68 -13.76 9.62 -9.43
C ARG A 68 -13.91 9.23 -10.90
N LEU A 69 -13.22 8.18 -11.34
CA LEU A 69 -13.27 7.75 -12.74
C LEU A 69 -14.57 7.00 -13.06
N LYS A 70 -15.14 6.23 -12.12
CA LYS A 70 -16.47 5.62 -12.29
C LYS A 70 -17.59 6.66 -12.26
N ALA A 71 -17.44 7.73 -11.47
CA ALA A 71 -18.36 8.84 -11.37
C ALA A 71 -18.19 9.90 -12.48
N ASN A 72 -17.24 9.70 -13.39
CA ASN A 72 -17.06 10.52 -14.59
C ASN A 72 -17.63 9.76 -15.81
N PRO A 73 -18.96 9.70 -16.00
CA PRO A 73 -19.51 9.20 -17.24
C PRO A 73 -19.20 10.24 -18.33
N GLN A 74 -18.33 9.90 -19.27
CA GLN A 74 -18.32 10.50 -20.61
C GLN A 74 -19.58 10.09 -21.40
N GLY A 75 -20.75 10.26 -20.79
CA GLY A 75 -22.03 9.83 -21.34
C GLY A 75 -23.17 10.22 -20.41
N GLY A 76 -23.74 11.40 -20.68
CA GLY A 76 -25.09 11.83 -20.32
C GLY A 76 -25.58 11.51 -18.91
N LEU A 77 -25.79 12.56 -18.10
CA LEU A 77 -26.66 12.47 -16.93
C LEU A 77 -28.01 11.82 -17.35
N PRO A 78 -28.48 10.75 -16.67
CA PRO A 78 -29.70 10.03 -17.07
C PRO A 78 -31.00 10.81 -16.78
N TRP A 79 -30.89 11.99 -16.19
CA TRP A 79 -32.00 12.85 -15.85
C TRP A 79 -32.21 13.77 -17.06
N GLY A 80 -32.97 13.25 -18.02
CA GLY A 80 -33.41 13.99 -19.19
C GLY A 80 -33.91 15.38 -18.80
N LYS A 81 -33.59 16.37 -19.64
CA LYS A 81 -34.00 17.77 -19.53
C LYS A 81 -35.44 17.88 -18.98
N LEU A 82 -35.60 18.43 -17.78
CA LEU A 82 -36.83 19.13 -17.42
C LEU A 82 -36.80 20.45 -18.18
N THR A 83 -37.32 20.44 -19.42
CA THR A 83 -37.67 21.68 -20.10
C THR A 83 -38.95 22.22 -19.48
N SER A 84 -38.91 23.52 -19.19
CA SER A 84 -40.01 24.38 -18.75
C SER A 84 -41.26 24.30 -19.62
#